data_AF-A0A0J7XJC0-F1
#
_entry.id   AF-A0A0J7XJC0-F1
#
_cell.length_a   1.000
_cell.length_b   1.000
_cell.length_c   1.000
_cell.angle_alpha   90.00
_cell.angle_beta   90.00
_cell.angle_gamma   90.00
#
_symmetry.space_group_name_H-M   'P 1'
#
loop_
_entity.id
_entity.type
_entity.pdbx_description
1 polymer ?
#
loop_
_entity_poly.entity_id
_entity_poly.type
_entity_poly.pdbx_seq_one_letter_code
_entity_poly.pdbx_strand_id
1 'polypeptide(L)'
;MSEGTPDEDVFPGAKLSDPAMVRAMGGALAVLAGLLEGKGVSTVEETSNVLGIYAVITGETAPDEGLILACWAGMLRDAAQEKAEKDGEPGKWD
;
A
#
# COMPACT_ATOMS: atom_id res chain seq x y z
N MET A 1 -44.62 -18.60 -7.38
CA MET A 1 -43.96 -17.41 -6.82
C MET A 1 -42.73 -17.93 -6.10
N SER A 2 -41.57 -17.85 -6.77
CA SER A 2 -40.28 -18.19 -6.17
C SER A 2 -39.47 -16.90 -6.16
N GLU A 3 -39.51 -16.20 -5.04
CA GLU A 3 -38.55 -15.15 -4.73
C GLU A 3 -37.25 -15.85 -4.37
N GLY A 4 -36.34 -15.95 -5.35
CA GLY A 4 -34.94 -16.18 -5.07
C GLY A 4 -34.42 -14.93 -4.39
N THR A 5 -34.18 -15.03 -3.09
CA THR A 5 -33.39 -14.02 -2.35
C THR A 5 -32.09 -13.80 -3.12
N PRO A 6 -31.75 -12.55 -3.50
CA PRO A 6 -30.44 -12.27 -4.05
C PRO A 6 -29.41 -12.71 -3.02
N ASP A 7 -28.45 -13.48 -3.48
CA ASP A 7 -27.27 -13.95 -2.77
C ASP A 7 -26.68 -12.81 -1.90
N GLU A 8 -27.00 -12.82 -0.60
CA GLU A 8 -26.46 -11.85 0.37
C GLU A 8 -24.98 -12.14 0.71
N ASP A 9 -24.36 -13.08 0.01
CA ASP A 9 -22.93 -13.38 0.06
C ASP A 9 -22.11 -12.59 -0.98
N VAL A 10 -22.74 -11.77 -1.83
CA VAL A 10 -21.99 -11.09 -2.90
C VAL A 10 -21.08 -9.97 -2.38
N PHE A 11 -21.43 -9.24 -1.32
CA PHE A 11 -20.49 -8.34 -0.63
C PHE A 11 -20.90 -8.11 0.83
N PRO A 12 -20.46 -8.94 1.79
CA PRO A 12 -20.62 -8.61 3.20
C PRO A 12 -19.78 -7.37 3.48
N GLY A 13 -20.47 -6.26 3.75
CA GLY A 13 -19.89 -4.93 3.88
C GLY A 13 -18.61 -4.94 4.71
N ALA A 14 -17.58 -4.28 4.17
CA ALA A 14 -16.43 -3.70 4.87
C ALA A 14 -16.19 -4.25 6.30
N LYS A 15 -15.92 -5.56 6.42
CA LYS A 15 -15.10 -6.04 7.53
C LYS A 15 -13.77 -5.37 7.28
N LEU A 16 -13.45 -4.34 8.07
CA LEU A 16 -12.13 -3.71 8.22
C LEU A 16 -11.08 -4.60 7.55
N SER A 17 -10.66 -4.21 6.34
CA SER A 17 -9.90 -5.07 5.43
C SER A 17 -8.93 -5.92 6.22
N ASP A 18 -9.03 -7.25 6.06
CA ASP A 18 -8.26 -8.21 6.86
C ASP A 18 -6.80 -7.72 7.00
N PRO A 19 -6.28 -7.55 8.22
CA PRO A 19 -5.00 -6.88 8.42
C PRO A 19 -3.84 -7.62 7.73
N ALA A 20 -3.96 -8.94 7.54
CA ALA A 20 -2.99 -9.71 6.77
C ALA A 20 -3.11 -9.39 5.27
N MET A 21 -4.33 -9.26 4.74
CA MET A 21 -4.58 -8.81 3.37
C MET A 21 -4.03 -7.39 3.12
N VAL A 22 -4.32 -6.43 4.00
CA VAL A 22 -3.80 -5.06 3.90
C VAL A 22 -2.27 -5.08 3.87
N ARG A 23 -1.65 -5.84 4.78
CA ARG A 23 -0.18 -5.96 4.81
C ARG A 23 0.38 -6.65 3.56
N ALA A 24 -0.26 -7.70 3.07
CA ALA A 24 0.17 -8.43 1.88
C ALA A 24 0.10 -7.55 0.62
N MET A 25 -0.99 -6.79 0.45
CA MET A 25 -1.15 -5.85 -0.66
C MET A 25 -0.12 -4.71 -0.58
N GLY A 26 0.09 -4.14 0.60
CA GLY A 26 1.14 -3.13 0.82
C GLY A 26 2.54 -3.66 0.50
N GLY A 27 2.85 -4.89 0.93
CA GLY A 27 4.11 -5.56 0.62
C GLY A 27 4.31 -5.83 -0.88
N ALA A 28 3.27 -6.27 -1.58
CA ALA A 28 3.31 -6.44 -3.03
C ALA A 28 3.54 -5.10 -3.74
N LEU A 29 2.92 -4.02 -3.26
CA LEU A 29 3.11 -2.68 -3.79
C LEU A 29 4.55 -2.17 -3.57
N ALA A 30 5.16 -2.48 -2.43
CA ALA A 30 6.57 -2.19 -2.18
C ALA A 30 7.51 -2.93 -3.13
N VAL A 31 7.20 -4.19 -3.48
CA VAL A 31 7.94 -4.93 -4.51
C VAL A 31 7.81 -4.26 -5.88
N LEU A 32 6.60 -3.84 -6.26
CA LEU A 32 6.37 -3.12 -7.52
C LEU A 32 7.11 -1.78 -7.57
N ALA A 33 7.04 -1.00 -6.48
CA ALA A 33 7.76 0.27 -6.35
C ALA A 33 9.28 0.07 -6.48
N GLY A 34 9.83 -0.95 -5.82
CA GLY A 34 11.25 -1.29 -5.95
C GLY A 34 11.64 -1.74 -7.37
N LEU A 35 10.74 -2.42 -8.09
CA LEU A 35 10.95 -2.78 -9.50
C LEU A 35 10.91 -1.56 -10.43
N LEU A 36 10.03 -0.59 -10.15
CA LEU A 36 9.93 0.68 -10.88
C LEU A 36 11.18 1.52 -10.66
N GLU A 37 11.68 1.58 -9.42
CA GLU A 37 12.91 2.28 -9.05
C GLU A 37 14.14 1.64 -9.68
N GLY A 38 14.25 0.31 -9.65
CA GLY A 38 15.34 -0.42 -10.30
C GLY A 38 15.37 -0.24 -11.83
N LYS A 39 14.25 0.17 -12.44
CA LYS A 39 14.16 0.53 -13.87
C LYS A 39 14.33 2.02 -14.14
N GLY A 40 14.49 2.85 -13.11
CA GLY A 40 14.61 4.30 -13.21
C GLY A 40 13.32 5.01 -13.63
N VAL A 41 12.15 4.39 -13.41
CA VAL A 41 10.84 4.96 -13.80
C VAL A 41 10.32 5.95 -12.75
N SER A 42 10.40 5.59 -11.48
CA SER A 42 10.02 6.41 -10.33
C SER A 42 10.61 5.81 -9.06
N THR A 43 10.87 6.62 -8.03
CA THR A 43 11.42 6.14 -6.76
C THR A 43 10.32 5.56 -5.86
N VAL A 44 10.71 4.72 -4.91
CA VAL A 44 9.79 4.21 -3.88
C VAL A 44 9.23 5.37 -3.04
N GLU A 45 10.05 6.39 -2.78
CA GLU A 45 9.62 7.60 -2.10
C GLU A 45 8.55 8.37 -2.89
N GLU A 46 8.76 8.58 -4.19
CA GLU A 46 7.80 9.28 -5.05
C GLU A 46 6.48 8.50 -5.17
N THR A 47 6.56 7.17 -5.29
CA THR A 47 5.40 6.28 -5.26
C THR A 47 4.64 6.39 -3.93
N SER A 48 5.36 6.44 -2.80
CA SER A 48 4.76 6.62 -1.47
C SER A 48 4.04 7.96 -1.31
N ASN A 49 4.61 9.03 -1.87
CA ASN A 49 4.07 10.38 -1.77
C ASN A 49 2.77 10.51 -2.57
N VAL A 50 2.76 10.02 -3.81
CA VAL A 50 1.55 10.00 -4.66
C VAL A 50 0.45 9.16 -4.00
N LEU A 51 0.80 8.00 -3.44
CA LEU A 51 -0.16 7.15 -2.74
C LEU A 51 -0.73 7.83 -1.49
N GLY A 52 0.09 8.57 -0.74
CA GLY A 52 -0.35 9.35 0.41
C GLY A 52 -1.33 10.48 0.04
N ILE A 53 -1.10 11.17 -1.07
CA ILE A 53 -2.04 12.19 -1.57
C ILE A 53 -3.36 11.54 -1.98
N TYR A 54 -3.30 10.41 -2.69
CA TYR A 54 -4.49 9.67 -3.11
C TYR A 54 -5.29 9.14 -1.89
N ALA A 55 -4.62 8.74 -0.83
CA ALA A 55 -5.23 8.35 0.43
C ALA A 55 -6.07 9.47 1.05
N VAL A 56 -5.55 10.70 1.04
CA VAL A 56 -6.28 11.88 1.56
C VAL A 56 -7.53 12.15 0.74
N ILE A 57 -7.40 12.18 -0.59
CA ILE A 57 -8.54 12.42 -1.51
C ILE A 57 -9.60 11.34 -1.34
N THR A 58 -9.17 10.07 -1.28
CA THR A 58 -10.10 8.94 -1.09
C THR A 58 -10.78 9.02 0.26
N GLY A 59 -10.05 9.41 1.31
CA GLY A 59 -10.59 9.59 2.67
C GLY A 59 -11.71 10.63 2.78
N GLU A 60 -11.84 11.56 1.83
CA GLU A 60 -12.96 12.52 1.79
C GLU A 60 -14.29 11.85 1.47
N THR A 61 -14.28 10.75 0.72
CA THR A 61 -15.50 10.03 0.27
C THR A 61 -15.63 8.65 0.89
N ALA A 62 -14.51 8.01 1.23
CA ALA A 62 -14.41 6.67 1.82
C ALA A 62 -13.30 6.66 2.89
N PRO A 63 -13.60 7.00 4.16
CA PRO A 63 -12.60 7.15 5.21
C PRO A 63 -11.80 5.87 5.50
N ASP A 64 -12.46 4.70 5.48
CA ASP A 64 -11.78 3.40 5.70
C ASP A 64 -10.78 3.06 4.59
N GLU A 65 -11.12 3.35 3.33
CA GLU A 65 -10.23 3.15 2.18
C GLU A 65 -9.05 4.12 2.24
N GLY A 66 -9.30 5.39 2.61
CA GLY A 66 -8.24 6.37 2.83
C GLY A 66 -7.23 5.92 3.90
N LEU A 67 -7.70 5.31 5.00
CA LEU A 67 -6.82 4.78 6.04
C LEU A 67 -5.95 3.60 5.54
N ILE A 68 -6.52 2.71 4.73
CA ILE A 68 -5.78 1.58 4.12
C ILE A 68 -4.70 2.10 3.18
N LEU A 69 -5.03 3.06 2.32
CA LEU A 69 -4.09 3.68 1.39
C LEU A 69 -2.97 4.44 2.12
N ALA A 70 -3.32 5.16 3.19
CA ALA A 70 -2.33 5.84 4.03
C ALA A 70 -1.40 4.84 4.73
N CYS A 71 -1.93 3.68 5.15
CA CYS A 71 -1.14 2.60 5.73
C CYS A 71 -0.11 2.06 4.71
N TRP A 72 -0.51 1.85 3.46
CA TRP A 72 0.42 1.44 2.40
C TRP A 72 1.45 2.51 2.04
N ALA A 73 1.06 3.79 2.02
CA ALA A 73 1.99 4.89 1.81
C ALA A 73 3.06 4.94 2.92
N GLY A 74 2.67 4.71 4.17
CA GLY A 74 3.58 4.55 5.29
C GLY A 74 4.55 3.38 5.10
N MET A 75 4.03 2.19 4.77
CA MET A 75 4.88 1.00 4.55
C MET A 75 5.89 1.19 3.41
N LEU A 76 5.50 1.85 2.32
CA LEU A 76 6.41 2.16 1.21
C LEU A 76 7.52 3.10 1.64
N ARG A 77 7.16 4.11 2.44
CA ARG A 77 8.12 5.07 2.96
C ARG A 77 9.10 4.40 3.90
N ASP A 78 8.63 3.54 4.80
CA ASP A 78 9.51 2.73 5.66
C ASP A 78 10.46 1.87 4.81
N ALA A 79 9.94 1.20 3.78
CA ALA A 79 10.76 0.41 2.86
C ALA A 79 11.80 1.25 2.09
N ALA A 80 11.47 2.49 1.71
CA ALA A 80 12.40 3.42 1.08
C ALA A 80 13.51 3.86 2.06
N GLN A 81 13.16 4.10 3.32
CA GLN A 81 14.13 4.45 4.36
C GLN A 81 15.06 3.27 4.67
N GLU A 82 14.54 2.05 4.82
CA GLU A 82 15.34 0.84 5.06
C GLU A 82 16.35 0.56 3.92
N LYS A 83 15.98 0.91 2.68
CA LYS A 83 16.88 0.85 1.51
C LYS A 83 17.98 1.90 1.62
N ALA A 84 17.62 3.15 1.91
CA ALA A 84 18.57 4.25 2.05
C ALA A 84 19.58 4.03 3.18
N GLU A 85 19.16 3.43 4.29
CA GLU A 85 20.05 3.05 5.40
C GLU A 85 21.08 1.99 4.97
N LYS A 86 20.66 0.98 4.20
CA LYS A 86 21.55 -0.08 3.71
C LYS A 86 22.54 0.40 2.64
N ASP A 87 22.11 1.28 1.75
CA ASP A 87 22.99 1.85 0.72
C ASP A 87 23.93 2.93 1.29
N GLY A 88 23.63 3.42 2.49
CA GLY A 88 24.40 4.42 3.23
C GLY A 88 25.50 3.88 4.15
N GLU A 89 25.66 2.56 4.33
CA GLU A 89 26.79 1.98 5.07
C GLU A 89 28.05 1.94 4.18
N PRO A 90 29.05 2.82 4.38
CA PRO A 90 30.31 2.70 3.68
C PRO A 90 31.00 1.42 4.13
N GLY A 91 31.26 0.54 3.16
CA GLY A 91 31.88 -0.76 3.36
C GLY A 91 33.00 -0.72 4.39
N LYS A 92 32.74 -1.36 5.53
CA LYS A 92 33.77 -1.74 6.48
C LYS A 92 34.51 -2.93 5.86
N TRP A 93 35.54 -2.62 5.07
CA TRP A 93 36.52 -3.60 4.62
C TRP A 93 37.40 -3.94 5.82
N ASP A 94 37.25 -5.15 6.36
CA ASP A 94 38.27 -5.83 7.17
C ASP A 94 39.39 -6.36 6.25
#